data_AF-A0A949T0S6-F1
#
_entry.id   AF-A0A949T0S6-F1
#
_cell.length_a   1.000
_cell.length_b   1.000
_cell.length_c   1.000
_cell.angle_alpha   90.00
_cell.angle_beta   90.00
_cell.angle_gamma   90.00
#
_symmetry.space_group_name_H-M   'P 1'
#
loop_
_entity.id
_entity.type
_entity.pdbx_description
1 polymer ?
#
loop_
_entity_poly.entity_id
_entity_poly.type
_entity_poly.pdbx_seq_one_letter_code
_entity_poly.pdbx_strand_id
1 'polypeptide(L)'
;MGEIIFYSENNAKGRALGSLNDYPGQAFNFLRGGPVANDEARSIKLVNVREGCLIQLFDHPRGSLTADWCQIEVLKSKPEYVVPSFELKFEDEFVRVAFFHKNGLDGRVSRVEVD
;
A
#
# COMPACT_ATOMS: atom_id res chain seq x y z
N MET A 1 -11.54 -5.89 11.92
CA MET A 1 -10.66 -4.74 11.66
C MET A 1 -9.35 -5.31 11.22
N GLY A 2 -9.01 -5.08 9.97
CA GLY A 2 -7.78 -5.57 9.39
C GLY A 2 -6.62 -4.62 9.60
N GLU A 3 -5.43 -5.15 9.43
CA GLU A 3 -4.18 -4.41 9.55
C GLU A 3 -3.39 -4.49 8.24
N ILE A 4 -2.84 -3.36 7.83
CA ILE A 4 -2.00 -3.18 6.66
C ILE A 4 -0.61 -2.83 7.17
N ILE A 5 0.32 -3.77 7.06
CA ILE A 5 1.69 -3.66 7.61
C ILE A 5 2.66 -3.38 6.47
N PHE A 6 3.48 -2.35 6.60
CA PHE A 6 4.44 -1.92 5.58
C PHE A 6 5.84 -2.44 5.86
N TYR A 7 6.55 -2.78 4.78
CA TYR A 7 7.88 -3.35 4.85
C TYR A 7 8.88 -2.60 3.97
N SER A 8 10.13 -2.54 4.43
CA SER A 8 11.25 -1.84 3.76
C SER A 8 11.78 -2.57 2.53
N GLU A 9 11.44 -3.85 2.37
CA GLU A 9 11.85 -4.69 1.24
C GLU A 9 10.65 -5.37 0.59
N ASN A 10 10.84 -5.91 -0.61
CA ASN A 10 9.81 -6.60 -1.37
C ASN A 10 9.47 -7.95 -0.71
N ASN A 11 8.25 -8.45 -0.93
CA ASN A 11 7.73 -9.71 -0.40
C ASN A 11 7.52 -9.73 1.13
N ALA A 12 7.16 -8.58 1.73
CA ALA A 12 7.01 -8.42 3.18
C ALA A 12 8.27 -8.86 3.97
N LYS A 13 9.45 -8.49 3.45
CA LYS A 13 10.76 -8.78 4.05
C LYS A 13 11.40 -7.52 4.65
N GLY A 14 12.56 -7.70 5.28
CA GLY A 14 13.28 -6.62 5.92
C GLY A 14 12.57 -6.11 7.18
N ARG A 15 12.68 -4.81 7.45
CA ARG A 15 12.11 -4.19 8.64
C ARG A 15 10.64 -3.86 8.43
N ALA A 16 9.80 -4.19 9.41
CA ALA A 16 8.44 -3.65 9.50
C ALA A 16 8.53 -2.16 9.81
N LEU A 17 7.96 -1.34 8.94
CA LEU A 17 8.06 0.12 9.00
C LEU A 17 6.99 0.72 9.93
N GLY A 18 5.84 0.07 9.99
CA GLY A 18 4.66 0.50 10.72
C GLY A 18 3.41 -0.12 10.09
N SER A 19 2.27 0.18 10.68
CA SER A 19 0.99 -0.34 10.22
C SER A 19 -0.13 0.68 10.32
N LEU A 20 -1.17 0.45 9.55
CA LEU A 20 -2.44 1.16 9.61
C LEU A 20 -3.58 0.17 9.52
N ASN A 21 -4.77 0.60 9.92
CA ASN A 21 -5.96 -0.23 9.90
C ASN A 21 -6.83 0.06 8.68
N ASP A 22 -7.68 -0.88 8.32
CA ASP A 22 -8.49 -0.83 7.10
C ASP A 22 -9.73 0.10 7.18
N TYR A 23 -9.71 1.11 8.05
CA TYR A 23 -10.83 2.04 8.19
C TYR A 23 -10.97 2.92 6.93
N PRO A 24 -12.20 3.10 6.40
CA PRO A 24 -12.45 3.92 5.23
C PRO A 24 -12.20 5.41 5.50
N GLY A 25 -11.81 6.14 4.48
CA GLY A 25 -11.57 7.58 4.51
C GLY A 25 -10.25 8.00 5.17
N GLN A 26 -9.33 7.07 5.42
CA GLN A 26 -8.00 7.41 5.94
C GLN A 26 -7.11 7.95 4.83
N ALA A 27 -6.37 9.02 5.12
CA ALA A 27 -5.35 9.55 4.21
C ALA A 27 -4.16 10.09 5.01
N PHE A 28 -2.96 9.58 4.71
CA PHE A 28 -1.72 10.00 5.37
C PHE A 28 -0.70 10.48 4.36
N ASN A 29 -0.15 11.67 4.61
CA ASN A 29 0.96 12.24 3.87
C ASN A 29 2.24 12.06 4.70
N PHE A 30 3.12 11.16 4.28
CA PHE A 30 4.27 10.74 5.08
C PHE A 30 5.30 11.86 5.29
N LEU A 31 5.36 12.89 4.42
CA LEU A 31 6.16 14.10 4.67
C LEU A 31 5.68 14.92 5.87
N ARG A 32 4.41 14.79 6.25
CA ARG A 32 3.81 15.49 7.40
C ARG A 32 3.66 14.61 8.63
N GLY A 33 4.25 13.41 8.58
CA GLY A 33 4.04 12.35 9.56
C GLY A 33 2.95 11.37 9.13
N GLY A 34 3.07 10.14 9.58
CA GLY A 34 2.17 9.06 9.23
C GLY A 34 2.58 7.76 9.91
N PRO A 35 1.87 6.66 9.62
CA PRO A 35 2.20 5.35 10.17
C PRO A 35 3.56 4.81 9.71
N VAL A 36 4.12 5.38 8.64
CA VAL A 36 5.34 4.94 7.98
C VAL A 36 6.17 6.15 7.56
N ALA A 37 7.50 6.01 7.56
CA ALA A 37 8.41 7.04 7.07
C ALA A 37 8.31 7.22 5.55
N ASN A 38 8.52 8.45 5.08
CA ASN A 38 8.55 8.78 3.66
C ASN A 38 9.64 7.98 2.93
N ASP A 39 9.36 7.52 1.71
CA ASP A 39 10.33 6.87 0.82
C ASP A 39 10.97 5.57 1.36
N GLU A 40 10.29 4.86 2.28
CA GLU A 40 10.81 3.58 2.80
C GLU A 40 10.05 2.35 2.30
N ALA A 41 8.72 2.46 2.14
CA ALA A 41 7.88 1.29 1.90
C ALA A 41 8.04 0.71 0.48
N ARG A 42 8.11 -0.62 0.38
CA ARG A 42 8.16 -1.34 -0.90
C ARG A 42 7.15 -2.48 -1.03
N SER A 43 6.64 -2.99 0.09
CA SER A 43 5.61 -4.03 0.08
C SER A 43 4.72 -3.93 1.31
N ILE A 44 3.58 -4.62 1.26
CA ILE A 44 2.66 -4.73 2.39
C ILE A 44 2.25 -6.17 2.67
N LYS A 45 1.96 -6.44 3.95
CA LYS A 45 1.18 -7.59 4.40
C LYS A 45 -0.20 -7.11 4.84
N LEU A 46 -1.23 -7.72 4.29
CA LEU A 46 -2.63 -7.53 4.64
C LEU A 46 -3.03 -8.63 5.64
N VAL A 47 -3.51 -8.24 6.80
CA VAL A 47 -3.92 -9.16 7.88
C VAL A 47 -5.39 -8.92 8.19
N ASN A 48 -6.26 -9.86 7.80
CA ASN A 48 -7.72 -9.74 7.98
C ASN A 48 -8.33 -8.43 7.45
N VAL A 49 -7.74 -7.85 6.39
CA VAL A 49 -8.26 -6.65 5.72
C VAL A 49 -9.60 -6.97 5.07
N ARG A 50 -10.57 -6.07 5.23
CA ARG A 50 -11.94 -6.26 4.73
C ARG A 50 -11.96 -6.39 3.21
N GLU A 51 -12.90 -7.21 2.74
CA GLU A 51 -13.29 -7.26 1.33
C GLU A 51 -13.83 -5.89 0.90
N GLY A 52 -13.48 -5.46 -0.31
CA GLY A 52 -13.77 -4.14 -0.85
C GLY A 52 -12.86 -3.01 -0.36
N CYS A 53 -11.88 -3.29 0.51
CA CYS A 53 -10.89 -2.29 0.92
C CYS A 53 -10.06 -1.84 -0.28
N LEU A 54 -9.98 -0.54 -0.48
CA LEU A 54 -9.19 0.10 -1.52
C LEU A 54 -8.01 0.82 -0.91
N ILE A 55 -6.79 0.35 -1.20
CA ILE A 55 -5.55 0.96 -0.72
C ILE A 55 -4.86 1.63 -1.91
N GLN A 56 -4.66 2.93 -1.83
CA GLN A 56 -3.95 3.70 -2.85
C GLN A 56 -2.65 4.24 -2.29
N LEU A 57 -1.56 4.03 -3.01
CA LEU A 57 -0.20 4.44 -2.65
C LEU A 57 0.34 5.38 -3.73
N PHE A 58 0.97 6.47 -3.33
CA PHE A 58 1.44 7.51 -4.27
C PHE A 58 2.87 7.92 -3.97
N ASP A 59 3.65 8.16 -5.03
CA ASP A 59 4.97 8.81 -4.97
C ASP A 59 4.84 10.29 -4.58
N HIS A 60 3.71 10.93 -4.91
CA HIS A 60 3.51 12.34 -4.60
C HIS A 60 2.69 12.55 -3.31
N PRO A 61 3.13 13.42 -2.37
CA PRO A 61 2.47 13.66 -1.08
C PRO A 61 1.06 14.27 -1.18
N ARG A 62 0.66 14.74 -2.36
CA ARG A 62 -0.70 15.24 -2.67
C ARG A 62 -1.56 14.26 -3.47
N GLY A 63 -1.16 12.99 -3.62
CA GLY A 63 -1.94 11.98 -4.35
C GLY A 63 -2.03 12.27 -5.85
N SER A 64 -0.91 12.59 -6.49
CA SER A 64 -0.90 12.92 -7.93
C SER A 64 -1.06 11.65 -8.77
N LEU A 65 -2.13 11.60 -9.57
CA LEU A 65 -2.36 10.53 -10.56
C LEU A 65 -1.47 10.65 -11.83
N THR A 66 -0.66 11.71 -11.91
CA THR A 66 0.31 11.95 -13.00
C THR A 66 1.75 11.58 -12.62
N ALA A 67 1.96 11.12 -11.39
CA ALA A 67 3.19 10.50 -10.87
C ALA A 67 2.99 8.98 -10.75
N ASP A 68 3.96 8.26 -10.17
CA ASP A 68 3.76 6.84 -9.86
C ASP A 68 2.71 6.66 -8.77
N TRP A 69 1.80 5.72 -9.00
CA TRP A 69 0.85 5.29 -7.99
C TRP A 69 0.44 3.83 -8.18
N CYS A 70 0.04 3.21 -7.08
CA CYS A 70 -0.43 1.84 -7.02
C CYS A 70 -1.80 1.82 -6.36
N GLN A 71 -2.67 0.95 -6.86
CA GLN A 71 -3.98 0.68 -6.29
C GLN A 71 -4.09 -0.80 -6.01
N ILE A 72 -4.47 -1.14 -4.78
CA ILE A 72 -4.65 -2.49 -4.28
C ILE A 72 -6.09 -2.59 -3.81
N GLU A 73 -6.89 -3.35 -4.53
CA GLU A 73 -8.28 -3.66 -4.18
C GLU A 73 -8.31 -5.06 -3.55
N VAL A 74 -8.85 -5.17 -2.33
CA VAL A 74 -9.02 -6.46 -1.65
C VAL A 74 -10.33 -7.09 -2.12
N LEU A 75 -10.22 -8.12 -2.97
CA LEU A 75 -11.36 -8.85 -3.52
C LEU A 75 -11.94 -9.87 -2.53
N LYS A 76 -11.11 -10.38 -1.61
CA LYS A 76 -11.55 -11.33 -0.59
C LYS A 76 -10.64 -11.27 0.63
N SER A 77 -11.25 -11.19 1.82
CA SER A 77 -10.51 -11.16 3.08
C SER A 77 -9.81 -12.50 3.37
N LYS A 78 -8.60 -12.43 3.95
CA LYS A 78 -7.78 -13.59 4.35
C LYS A 78 -6.96 -13.29 5.61
N PRO A 79 -6.63 -14.30 6.44
CA PRO A 79 -5.81 -14.10 7.64
C PRO A 79 -4.48 -13.39 7.36
N GLU A 80 -3.77 -13.79 6.30
CA GLU A 80 -2.57 -13.11 5.82
C GLU A 80 -2.50 -13.17 4.29
N TYR A 81 -2.18 -12.03 3.67
CA TYR A 81 -1.89 -11.93 2.24
C TYR A 81 -0.74 -10.93 2.02
N VAL A 82 0.18 -11.24 1.12
CA VAL A 82 1.34 -10.38 0.82
C VAL A 82 1.18 -9.79 -0.57
N VAL A 83 1.23 -8.46 -0.65
CA VAL A 83 1.44 -7.76 -1.92
C VAL A 83 2.94 -7.53 -2.05
N PRO A 84 3.63 -8.24 -2.95
CA PRO A 84 5.08 -8.37 -2.89
C PRO A 84 5.85 -7.12 -3.34
N SER A 85 5.24 -6.25 -4.15
CA SER A 85 5.82 -4.97 -4.60
C SER A 85 4.70 -4.04 -5.04
N PHE A 86 4.91 -2.74 -4.95
CA PHE A 86 3.97 -1.74 -5.47
C PHE A 86 4.12 -1.50 -6.97
N GLU A 87 5.16 -2.06 -7.58
CA GLU A 87 5.48 -1.92 -9.02
C GLU A 87 5.00 -3.11 -9.87
N LEU A 88 4.21 -4.02 -9.28
CA LEU A 88 3.66 -5.19 -9.97
C LEU A 88 2.17 -5.00 -10.28
N LYS A 89 1.79 -5.34 -11.51
CA LYS A 89 0.38 -5.44 -11.92
C LYS A 89 -0.02 -6.91 -11.96
N PHE A 90 -0.97 -7.31 -11.13
CA PHE A 90 -1.51 -8.67 -11.09
C PHE A 90 -2.89 -8.70 -10.46
N GLU A 91 -3.59 -9.82 -10.65
CA GLU A 91 -4.89 -10.08 -10.05
C GLU A 91 -4.97 -11.56 -9.73
N ASP A 92 -5.48 -11.89 -8.55
CA ASP A 92 -5.80 -13.25 -8.14
C ASP A 92 -7.16 -13.29 -7.42
N GLU A 93 -7.47 -14.38 -6.70
CA GLU A 93 -8.75 -14.51 -6.00
C GLU A 93 -8.89 -13.60 -4.76
N PHE A 94 -7.80 -12.98 -4.29
CA PHE A 94 -7.75 -12.21 -3.04
C PHE A 94 -7.57 -10.72 -3.27
N VAL A 95 -6.75 -10.33 -4.24
CA VAL A 95 -6.48 -8.91 -4.54
C VAL A 95 -6.39 -8.64 -6.04
N ARG A 96 -6.67 -7.39 -6.40
CA ARG A 96 -6.31 -6.80 -7.68
C ARG A 96 -5.32 -5.66 -7.44
N VAL A 97 -4.15 -5.74 -8.07
CA VAL A 97 -3.11 -4.72 -8.00
C VAL A 97 -2.92 -4.08 -9.36
N ALA A 98 -3.12 -2.76 -9.40
CA ALA A 98 -2.84 -1.92 -10.55
C ALA A 98 -1.70 -0.96 -10.22
N PHE A 99 -0.69 -0.92 -11.09
CA PHE A 99 0.44 0.01 -10.97
C PHE A 99 0.50 0.91 -12.21
N PHE A 100 0.70 2.20 -11.98
CA PHE A 100 0.82 3.22 -13.01
C PHE A 100 2.21 3.84 -12.93
N HIS A 101 3.05 3.47 -13.89
CA HIS A 101 4.48 3.77 -13.86
C HIS A 101 4.86 5.09 -14.54
N LYS A 102 5.84 5.79 -13.96
CA LYS A 102 6.57 6.91 -14.53
C LYS A 102 8.07 6.87 -14.21
N ASN A 103 8.45 6.73 -12.94
CA ASN A 103 9.83 6.76 -12.45
C ASN A 103 10.10 5.85 -11.24
N GLY A 104 9.13 5.04 -10.80
CA GLY A 104 9.24 4.03 -9.75
C GLY A 104 8.59 4.45 -8.43
N LEU A 105 8.01 3.47 -7.72
CA LEU A 105 7.24 3.65 -6.49
C LEU A 105 7.81 2.89 -5.28
N ASP A 106 8.52 1.78 -5.50
CA ASP A 106 9.12 1.01 -4.41
C ASP A 106 10.20 1.85 -3.72
N GLY A 107 9.97 2.21 -2.45
CA GLY A 107 10.87 3.08 -1.68
C GLY A 107 10.72 4.57 -2.05
N ARG A 108 9.55 4.96 -2.57
CA ARG A 108 9.18 6.35 -2.86
C ARG A 108 7.78 6.73 -2.41
N VAL A 109 7.11 5.83 -1.68
CA VAL A 109 5.75 6.10 -1.20
C VAL A 109 5.78 7.31 -0.26
N SER A 110 5.02 8.35 -0.63
CA SER A 110 4.87 9.59 0.14
C SER A 110 3.44 9.82 0.63
N ARG A 111 2.47 9.06 0.12
CA ARG A 111 1.07 9.11 0.58
C ARG A 111 0.40 7.76 0.48
N VAL A 112 -0.47 7.47 1.45
CA VAL A 112 -1.43 6.36 1.41
C VAL A 112 -2.85 6.88 1.64
N GLU A 113 -3.81 6.30 0.94
CA GLU A 113 -5.25 6.46 1.16
C GLU A 113 -5.90 5.08 1.31
N VAL A 114 -6.90 4.98 2.19
CA VAL A 114 -7.67 3.74 2.44
C VAL A 114 -9.16 4.06 2.44
N ASP A 115 -9.93 3.33 1.63
CA ASP A 115 -11.39 3.43 1.52
C ASP A 115 -12.08 2.05 1.55
#